data_AF-A0A392NZ23-F1
#
_entry.id   AF-A0A392NZ23-F1
#
_cell.length_a   1.000
_cell.length_b   1.000
_cell.length_c   1.000
_cell.angle_alpha   90.00
_cell.angle_beta   90.00
_cell.angle_gamma   90.00
#
_symmetry.space_group_name_H-M   'P 1'
#
loop_
_entity.id
_entity.type
_entity.pdbx_description
1 polymer ?
#
loop_
_entity_poly.entity_id
_entity_poly.type
_entity_poly.pdbx_seq_one_letter_code
_entity_poly.pdbx_strand_id
1 'polypeptide(L)'
;NLVVFLTRVVGQNNAEAANNVSKWTGTVYIFSLVGAFLSDSYWGRYKTCAVFQVIFVIGLMSLSLSSYLFLIKPKGCGNQTIQCGKHSSWEMGMFYLSIYLIALGNGGYQPNIATFGADQFDEEHSKEGHNKVAFFSYFYLALNFGQLFSNTILAPQGTDISSQVATLWPGSAKSSSLHPGS
;
A
#
# COMPACT_ATOMS: atom_id res chain seq x y z
N ASN A 1 6.12 3.56 4.59
CA ASN A 1 7.25 3.93 3.70
C ASN A 1 8.04 2.66 3.36
N LEU A 2 8.02 2.22 2.10
CA LEU A 2 8.64 0.94 1.68
C LEU A 2 10.19 0.95 1.76
N VAL A 3 10.84 2.08 1.44
CA VAL A 3 12.31 2.22 1.56
C VAL A 3 12.76 1.97 3.00
N VAL A 4 12.05 2.56 3.97
CA VAL A 4 12.36 2.39 5.40
C VAL A 4 12.17 0.95 5.86
N PHE A 5 11.16 0.26 5.35
CA PHE A 5 10.94 -1.16 5.66
C PHE A 5 12.06 -2.04 5.08
N LEU A 6 12.41 -1.83 3.80
CA LEU A 6 13.48 -2.59 3.15
C LEU A 6 14.85 -2.37 3.82
N THR A 7 15.12 -1.16 4.30
CA THR A 7 16.39 -0.86 4.97
C THR A 7 16.45 -1.38 6.41
N ARG A 8 15.38 -1.20 7.20
CA ARG A 8 15.40 -1.54 8.64
C ARG A 8 15.01 -2.98 8.97
N VAL A 9 14.10 -3.57 8.19
CA VAL A 9 13.54 -4.91 8.46
C VAL A 9 14.17 -5.96 7.55
N VAL A 10 14.26 -5.68 6.24
CA VAL A 10 14.87 -6.61 5.27
C VAL A 10 16.40 -6.55 5.33
N GLY A 11 16.97 -5.41 5.76
CA GLY A 11 18.41 -5.23 5.93
C GLY A 11 19.15 -4.81 4.65
N GLN A 12 18.43 -4.26 3.66
CA GLN A 12 19.05 -3.73 2.44
C GLN A 12 19.78 -2.42 2.70
N ASN A 13 20.85 -2.17 1.93
CA ASN A 13 21.45 -0.85 1.91
C ASN A 13 20.51 0.17 1.22
N ASN A 14 20.73 1.46 1.45
CA ASN A 14 19.85 2.52 0.92
C ASN A 14 19.75 2.52 -0.62
N ALA A 15 20.85 2.25 -1.33
CA ALA A 15 20.87 2.23 -2.79
C ALA A 15 20.05 1.05 -3.36
N GLU A 16 20.20 -0.13 -2.77
CA GLU A 16 19.46 -1.33 -3.15
C GLU A 16 17.96 -1.19 -2.84
N ALA A 17 17.62 -0.70 -1.65
CA ALA A 17 16.23 -0.44 -1.27
C ALA A 17 15.55 0.58 -2.20
N ALA A 18 16.24 1.68 -2.53
CA ALA A 18 15.74 2.67 -3.48
C ALA A 18 15.55 2.07 -4.88
N ASN A 19 16.50 1.25 -5.35
CA ASN A 19 16.39 0.58 -6.65
C ASN A 19 15.19 -0.38 -6.69
N ASN A 20 14.97 -1.16 -5.63
CA ASN A 20 13.83 -2.09 -5.55
C ASN A 20 12.50 -1.34 -5.50
N VAL A 21 12.44 -0.21 -4.78
CA VAL A 21 11.26 0.66 -4.76
C VAL A 21 11.02 1.28 -6.14
N SER A 22 12.06 1.71 -6.85
CA SER A 22 11.93 2.21 -8.23
C SER A 22 11.41 1.15 -9.18
N LYS A 23 11.91 -0.09 -9.09
CA LYS A 23 11.40 -1.23 -9.86
C LYS A 23 9.92 -1.48 -9.56
N TRP A 24 9.56 -1.52 -8.29
CA TRP A 24 8.18 -1.69 -7.86
C TRP A 24 7.28 -0.58 -8.42
N THR A 25 7.67 0.69 -8.30
CA THR A 25 6.95 1.82 -8.89
C THR A 25 6.82 1.70 -10.41
N GLY A 26 7.88 1.28 -11.10
CA GLY A 26 7.83 1.00 -12.53
C GLY A 26 6.81 -0.08 -12.89
N THR A 27 6.73 -1.16 -12.11
CA THR A 27 5.72 -2.20 -12.33
C THR A 27 4.29 -1.71 -12.10
N VAL A 28 4.06 -0.82 -11.12
CA VAL A 28 2.75 -0.17 -10.92
C VAL A 28 2.32 0.55 -12.20
N TYR A 29 3.21 1.36 -12.79
CA TYR A 29 2.89 2.10 -14.02
C TYR A 29 2.63 1.21 -15.23
N ILE A 30 3.41 0.13 -15.39
CA ILE A 30 3.15 -0.86 -16.44
C ILE A 30 1.76 -1.48 -16.27
N PHE A 31 1.40 -1.87 -15.04
CA PHE A 31 0.09 -2.43 -14.76
C PHE A 31 -1.05 -1.40 -14.89
N SER A 32 -0.79 -0.11 -14.72
CA SER A 32 -1.75 0.94 -15.07
C SER A 32 -2.08 0.97 -16.55
N LEU A 33 -1.07 0.84 -17.43
CA LEU A 33 -1.33 0.75 -18.87
C LEU A 33 -2.12 -0.51 -19.22
N VAL A 34 -1.76 -1.65 -18.62
CA VAL A 34 -2.49 -2.91 -18.82
C VAL A 34 -3.93 -2.81 -18.31
N GLY A 35 -4.14 -2.24 -17.13
CA GLY A 35 -5.46 -2.07 -16.53
C GLY A 35 -6.36 -1.16 -17.37
N ALA A 36 -5.84 -0.05 -17.89
CA ALA A 36 -6.57 0.83 -18.79
C ALA A 36 -6.92 0.13 -20.11
N PHE A 37 -5.97 -0.61 -20.70
CA PHE A 37 -6.22 -1.36 -21.92
C PHE A 37 -7.31 -2.44 -21.73
N LEU A 38 -7.29 -3.17 -20.62
CA LEU A 38 -8.27 -4.21 -20.31
C LEU A 38 -9.68 -3.65 -20.07
N SER A 39 -9.80 -2.51 -19.39
CA SER A 39 -11.10 -1.85 -19.16
C SER A 39 -11.72 -1.35 -20.45
N ASP A 40 -10.94 -0.74 -21.33
CA ASP A 40 -11.45 -0.15 -22.57
C ASP A 40 -11.70 -1.19 -23.67
N SER A 41 -10.92 -2.28 -23.73
CA SER A 41 -10.97 -3.21 -24.87
C SER A 41 -11.70 -4.54 -24.61
N TYR A 42 -11.76 -5.03 -23.36
CA TYR A 42 -12.22 -6.42 -23.12
C TYR A 42 -13.29 -6.56 -22.03
N TRP A 43 -13.06 -6.01 -20.84
CA TRP A 43 -13.88 -6.35 -19.66
C TRP A 43 -14.88 -5.28 -19.26
N GLY A 44 -14.69 -4.05 -19.72
CA GLY A 44 -15.43 -2.87 -19.26
C GLY A 44 -14.91 -2.32 -17.94
N ARG A 45 -15.15 -1.03 -17.71
CA ARG A 45 -14.58 -0.26 -16.60
C ARG A 45 -14.92 -0.82 -15.21
N TYR A 46 -16.18 -1.19 -14.96
CA TYR A 46 -16.61 -1.74 -13.67
C TYR A 46 -15.91 -3.06 -13.31
N LYS A 47 -15.93 -4.05 -14.22
CA LYS A 47 -15.35 -5.37 -13.95
C LYS A 47 -13.84 -5.29 -13.75
N THR A 48 -13.16 -4.49 -14.56
CA THR A 48 -11.73 -4.27 -14.41
C THR A 48 -11.40 -3.64 -13.07
N CYS A 49 -12.08 -2.56 -12.67
CA CYS A 49 -11.92 -1.97 -11.34
C CYS A 49 -12.14 -2.99 -10.21
N ALA A 50 -13.24 -3.73 -10.24
CA ALA A 50 -13.58 -4.68 -9.19
C ALA A 50 -12.53 -5.80 -9.03
N VAL A 51 -12.08 -6.39 -10.15
CA VAL A 51 -11.08 -7.47 -10.13
C VAL A 51 -9.74 -6.96 -9.60
N PHE A 52 -9.23 -5.83 -10.10
CA PHE A 52 -7.97 -5.27 -9.63
C PHE A 52 -8.04 -4.80 -8.17
N GLN A 53 -9.18 -4.30 -7.71
CA GLN A 53 -9.40 -3.96 -6.30
C GLN A 53 -9.34 -5.19 -5.39
N VAL A 54 -9.91 -6.32 -5.80
CA VAL A 54 -9.82 -7.59 -5.04
C VAL A 54 -8.36 -8.06 -4.95
N ILE A 55 -7.62 -8.00 -6.06
CA ILE A 55 -6.18 -8.34 -6.10
C ILE A 55 -5.39 -7.44 -5.13
N PHE A 56 -5.67 -6.13 -5.14
CA PHE A 56 -5.02 -5.17 -4.25
C PHE A 56 -5.26 -5.51 -2.77
N VAL A 57 -6.51 -5.84 -2.39
CA VAL A 57 -6.85 -6.23 -1.01
C VAL A 57 -6.13 -7.52 -0.61
N ILE A 58 -6.08 -8.53 -1.47
CA ILE A 58 -5.35 -9.78 -1.21
C ILE A 58 -3.85 -9.48 -0.98
N GLY A 59 -3.27 -8.60 -1.79
CA GLY A 59 -1.89 -8.14 -1.63
C GLY A 59 -1.65 -7.47 -0.28
N LEU A 60 -2.53 -6.55 0.14
CA LEU A 60 -2.44 -5.88 1.44
C LEU A 60 -2.57 -6.85 2.62
N MET A 61 -3.50 -7.80 2.55
CA MET A 61 -3.66 -8.84 3.58
C MET A 61 -2.42 -9.73 3.68
N SER A 62 -1.85 -10.13 2.53
CA SER A 62 -0.63 -10.94 2.47
C SER A 62 0.58 -10.17 2.99
N LEU A 63 0.70 -8.88 2.68
CA LEU A 63 1.77 -8.01 3.17
C LEU A 63 1.66 -7.77 4.67
N SER A 64 0.44 -7.57 5.18
CA SER A 64 0.17 -7.41 6.62
C SER A 64 0.61 -8.66 7.38
N LEU A 65 0.20 -9.85 6.91
CA LEU A 65 0.61 -11.12 7.50
C LEU A 65 2.13 -11.34 7.41
N SER A 66 2.73 -11.05 6.25
CA SER A 66 4.19 -11.19 6.07
C SER A 66 4.92 -10.26 7.03
N SER A 67 4.56 -8.96 7.07
CA SER A 67 5.16 -8.00 7.98
C SER A 67 5.04 -8.45 9.44
N TYR A 68 3.88 -8.95 9.84
CA TYR A 68 3.70 -9.52 11.18
C TYR A 68 4.69 -10.66 11.47
N LEU A 69 4.84 -11.63 10.55
CA LEU A 69 5.77 -12.75 10.71
C LEU A 69 7.24 -12.30 10.82
N PHE A 70 7.66 -11.33 9.99
CA PHE A 70 9.03 -10.78 10.02
C PHE A 70 9.38 -10.14 11.37
N LEU A 71 8.40 -9.61 12.10
CA LEU A 71 8.60 -8.91 13.37
C LEU A 71 8.55 -9.84 14.60
N ILE A 72 8.23 -11.12 14.42
CA ILE A 72 8.18 -12.11 15.51
C ILE A 72 9.58 -12.62 15.88
N LYS A 73 10.55 -12.61 14.95
CA LYS A 73 11.89 -13.17 15.16
C LYS A 73 13.00 -12.20 14.74
N PRO A 74 13.71 -11.53 15.68
CA PRO A 74 13.46 -11.43 17.12
C PRO A 74 12.32 -10.44 17.46
N LYS A 75 11.61 -10.69 18.57
CA LYS A 75 10.51 -9.82 19.03
C LYS A 75 11.02 -8.37 19.21
N GLY A 76 10.38 -7.42 18.53
CA GLY A 76 10.67 -5.99 18.69
C GLY A 76 11.83 -5.44 17.85
N CYS A 77 12.21 -6.10 16.75
CA CYS A 77 13.13 -5.53 15.76
C CYS A 77 12.42 -4.60 14.75
N GLY A 78 13.20 -3.83 13.98
CA GLY A 78 12.68 -2.84 13.02
C GLY A 78 12.72 -1.39 13.51
N ASN A 79 13.40 -1.15 14.64
CA ASN A 79 13.68 0.16 15.21
C ASN A 79 15.00 0.70 14.63
N GLN A 80 15.36 1.97 14.90
CA GLN A 80 16.65 2.52 14.45
C GLN A 80 17.87 1.80 15.06
N THR A 81 17.70 1.16 16.21
CA THR A 81 18.78 0.53 17.01
C THR A 81 18.86 -0.99 16.84
N ILE A 82 17.76 -1.66 16.49
CA ILE A 82 17.68 -3.13 16.38
C ILE A 82 17.20 -3.51 14.98
N GLN A 83 18.14 -3.92 14.13
CA GLN A 83 17.83 -4.50 12.83
C GLN A 83 17.33 -5.94 12.99
N CYS A 84 16.36 -6.32 12.16
CA CYS A 84 15.92 -7.72 12.11
C CYS A 84 17.00 -8.60 11.47
N GLY A 85 17.16 -9.83 11.98
CA GLY A 85 18.15 -10.79 11.48
C GLY A 85 17.80 -11.34 10.08
N LYS A 86 18.55 -12.35 9.64
CA LYS A 86 18.27 -13.03 8.36
C LYS A 86 16.90 -13.72 8.40
N HIS A 87 16.06 -13.36 7.43
CA HIS A 87 14.74 -13.98 7.22
C HIS A 87 14.86 -15.24 6.36
N SER A 88 13.90 -16.15 6.51
CA SER A 88 13.81 -17.34 5.68
C SER A 88 13.53 -16.98 4.22
N SER A 89 14.03 -17.78 3.27
CA SER A 89 13.76 -17.58 1.84
C SER A 89 12.25 -17.57 1.53
N TRP A 90 11.46 -18.35 2.26
CA TRP A 90 10.01 -18.40 2.10
C TRP A 90 9.32 -17.10 2.54
N GLU A 91 9.75 -16.53 3.67
CA GLU A 91 9.23 -15.26 4.19
C GLU A 91 9.52 -14.12 3.20
N MET A 92 10.74 -14.06 2.66
CA MET A 92 11.09 -13.11 1.61
C MET A 92 10.26 -13.31 0.33
N GLY A 93 10.04 -14.56 -0.08
CA GLY A 93 9.20 -14.88 -1.24
C GLY A 93 7.77 -14.37 -1.09
N MET A 94 7.14 -14.61 0.07
CA MET A 94 5.79 -14.11 0.38
C MET A 94 5.74 -12.58 0.42
N PHE A 95 6.76 -11.94 1.00
CA PHE A 95 6.86 -10.48 1.04
C PHE A 95 6.92 -9.89 -0.38
N TYR A 96 7.84 -10.37 -1.23
CA TYR A 96 7.95 -9.88 -2.60
C TYR A 96 6.68 -10.14 -3.41
N LEU A 97 6.09 -11.34 -3.29
CA LEU A 97 4.81 -11.66 -3.92
C LEU A 97 3.72 -10.67 -3.49
N SER A 98 3.63 -10.35 -2.20
CA SER A 98 2.62 -9.43 -1.68
C SER A 98 2.77 -8.01 -2.23
N ILE A 99 3.99 -7.45 -2.29
CA ILE A 99 4.20 -6.11 -2.84
C ILE A 99 3.94 -6.07 -4.35
N TYR A 100 4.22 -7.15 -5.09
CA TYR A 100 3.90 -7.21 -6.52
C TYR A 100 2.41 -7.44 -6.79
N LEU A 101 1.67 -8.15 -5.93
CA LEU A 101 0.20 -8.19 -5.97
C LEU A 101 -0.41 -6.81 -5.71
N ILE A 102 0.14 -6.07 -4.74
CA ILE A 102 -0.25 -4.67 -4.51
C ILE A 102 0.06 -3.82 -5.75
N ALA A 103 1.21 -4.01 -6.39
CA ALA A 103 1.55 -3.28 -7.62
C ALA A 103 0.57 -3.56 -8.77
N LEU A 104 0.22 -4.84 -8.96
CA LEU A 104 -0.76 -5.27 -9.95
C LEU A 104 -2.14 -4.68 -9.68
N GLY A 105 -2.64 -4.84 -8.46
CA GLY A 105 -3.94 -4.34 -8.06
C GLY A 105 -4.01 -2.81 -8.16
N ASN A 106 -3.11 -2.11 -7.45
CA ASN A 106 -3.08 -0.65 -7.44
C ASN A 106 -2.87 -0.07 -8.84
N GLY A 107 -1.92 -0.62 -9.59
CA GLY A 107 -1.67 -0.21 -10.96
C GLY A 107 -2.93 -0.34 -11.82
N GLY A 108 -3.62 -1.49 -11.75
CA GLY A 108 -4.73 -1.80 -12.65
C GLY A 108 -6.07 -1.10 -12.36
N TYR A 109 -6.44 -0.86 -11.09
CA TYR A 109 -7.73 -0.20 -10.79
C TYR A 109 -7.63 1.32 -10.82
N GLN A 110 -6.50 1.89 -10.40
CA GLN A 110 -6.33 3.34 -10.20
C GLN A 110 -6.62 4.21 -11.44
N PRO A 111 -6.23 3.87 -12.68
CA PRO A 111 -6.58 4.68 -13.84
C PRO A 111 -8.08 4.60 -14.19
N ASN A 112 -8.75 3.52 -13.78
CA ASN A 112 -10.12 3.21 -14.18
C ASN A 112 -11.17 3.77 -13.21
N ILE A 113 -10.80 4.08 -11.97
CA ILE A 113 -11.77 4.56 -10.96
C ILE A 113 -12.33 5.95 -11.29
N ALA A 114 -11.48 6.85 -11.81
CA ALA A 114 -11.87 8.20 -12.15
C ALA A 114 -12.77 8.23 -13.39
N THR A 115 -12.43 7.44 -14.41
CA THR A 115 -13.24 7.31 -15.63
C THR A 115 -14.57 6.64 -15.33
N PHE A 116 -14.57 5.58 -14.51
CA PHE A 116 -15.80 4.95 -14.04
C PHE A 116 -16.71 5.91 -13.25
N GLY A 117 -16.13 6.75 -12.38
CA GLY A 117 -16.88 7.77 -11.66
C GLY A 117 -17.45 8.86 -12.58
N ALA A 118 -16.69 9.26 -13.61
CA ALA A 118 -17.15 10.20 -14.62
C ALA A 118 -18.34 9.67 -15.42
N ASP A 119 -18.37 8.36 -15.71
CA ASP A 119 -19.43 7.70 -16.48
C ASP A 119 -20.77 7.62 -15.74
N GLN A 120 -20.81 7.95 -14.44
CA GLN A 120 -22.05 8.00 -13.67
C GLN A 120 -22.87 9.28 -13.90
N PHE A 121 -22.33 10.24 -14.66
CA PHE A 121 -22.94 11.54 -14.87
C PHE A 121 -23.08 11.84 -16.37
N ASP A 122 -24.30 12.13 -16.81
CA ASP A 122 -24.60 12.70 -18.13
C ASP A 122 -24.19 14.18 -18.21
N GLU A 123 -23.34 14.52 -19.17
CA GLU A 123 -22.84 15.89 -19.37
C GLU A 123 -23.85 16.79 -20.10
N GLU A 124 -24.80 16.21 -20.83
CA GLU A 124 -25.79 16.98 -21.60
C GLU A 124 -26.87 17.59 -20.68
N HIS A 125 -27.01 17.06 -19.47
CA HIS A 125 -27.90 17.62 -18.44
C HIS A 125 -27.17 18.62 -17.54
N SER A 126 -27.54 19.90 -17.62
CA SER A 126 -26.89 21.00 -16.89
C SER A 126 -26.75 20.79 -15.37
N LYS A 127 -27.73 20.11 -14.73
CA LYS A 127 -27.70 19.78 -13.30
C LYS A 127 -26.72 18.65 -12.99
N GLU A 128 -26.59 17.69 -13.88
CA GLU A 128 -25.77 16.49 -13.71
C GLU A 128 -24.29 16.78 -14.00
N GLY A 129 -24.01 17.65 -14.98
CA GLY A 129 -22.67 18.22 -15.19
C GLY A 129 -22.15 18.99 -13.96
N HIS A 130 -23.01 19.76 -13.28
CA HIS A 130 -22.60 20.43 -12.03
C HIS A 130 -22.29 19.42 -10.91
N ASN A 131 -23.08 18.35 -10.78
CA ASN A 131 -22.83 17.29 -9.81
C ASN A 131 -21.52 16.54 -10.09
N LYS A 132 -21.15 16.34 -11.36
CA LYS A 132 -19.87 15.74 -11.76
C LYS A 132 -18.67 16.57 -11.29
N VAL A 133 -18.73 17.89 -11.45
CA VAL A 133 -17.67 18.82 -10.98
C VAL A 133 -17.56 18.78 -9.46
N ALA A 134 -18.70 18.77 -8.75
CA ALA A 134 -18.70 18.63 -7.31
C ALA A 134 -18.11 17.28 -6.85
N PHE A 135 -18.48 16.18 -7.52
CA PHE A 135 -17.92 14.85 -7.27
C PHE A 135 -16.40 14.85 -7.38
N PHE A 136 -15.84 15.35 -8.48
CA PHE A 136 -14.38 15.42 -8.63
C PHE A 136 -13.72 16.34 -7.61
N SER A 137 -14.36 17.45 -7.25
CA SER A 137 -13.86 18.35 -6.21
C SER A 137 -13.73 17.64 -4.87
N TYR A 138 -14.77 16.92 -4.43
CA TYR A 138 -14.72 16.12 -3.20
C TYR A 138 -13.78 14.92 -3.30
N PHE A 139 -13.71 14.27 -4.46
CA PHE A 139 -12.80 13.15 -4.71
C PHE A 139 -11.33 13.57 -4.55
N TYR A 140 -10.91 14.65 -5.21
CA TYR A 140 -9.55 15.17 -5.07
C TYR A 140 -9.28 15.73 -3.67
N LEU A 141 -10.27 16.35 -3.02
CA LEU A 141 -10.15 16.79 -1.64
C LEU A 141 -9.85 15.60 -0.71
N ALA A 142 -10.63 14.52 -0.83
CA ALA A 142 -10.46 13.30 -0.04
C ALA A 142 -9.10 12.63 -0.29
N LEU A 143 -8.63 12.57 -1.55
CA LEU A 143 -7.31 12.03 -1.88
C LEU A 143 -6.17 12.83 -1.23
N ASN A 144 -6.22 14.17 -1.32
CA ASN A 144 -5.21 15.03 -0.74
C ASN A 144 -5.21 14.93 0.81
N PHE A 145 -6.38 14.96 1.44
CA PHE A 145 -6.49 14.75 2.88
C PHE A 145 -5.98 13.37 3.31
N GLY A 146 -6.30 12.32 2.58
CA GLY A 146 -5.81 10.97 2.83
C GLY A 146 -4.29 10.88 2.76
N GLN A 147 -3.68 11.52 1.76
CA GLN A 147 -2.23 11.56 1.61
C GLN A 147 -1.55 12.37 2.72
N LEU A 148 -2.13 13.50 3.14
CA LEU A 148 -1.65 14.26 4.30
C LEU A 148 -1.68 13.41 5.57
N PHE A 149 -2.81 12.79 5.87
CA PHE A 149 -2.97 11.95 7.06
C PHE A 149 -2.01 10.75 7.05
N SER A 150 -1.88 10.07 5.89
CA SER A 150 -0.95 8.96 5.70
C SER A 150 0.50 9.37 5.97
N ASN A 151 0.95 10.50 5.42
CA ASN A 151 2.31 10.99 5.64
C ASN A 151 2.53 11.48 7.08
N THR A 152 1.55 12.10 7.73
CA THR A 152 1.70 12.58 9.10
C THR A 152 1.69 11.45 10.12
N ILE A 153 0.85 10.43 9.96
CA ILE A 153 0.66 9.37 10.98
C ILE A 153 1.53 8.15 10.71
N LEU A 154 1.74 7.77 9.44
CA LEU A 154 2.56 6.61 9.09
C LEU A 154 4.04 6.96 8.87
N ALA A 155 4.40 8.24 8.72
CA ALA A 155 5.78 8.67 8.54
C ALA A 155 6.34 9.67 9.59
N PRO A 156 5.93 9.71 10.88
CA PRO A 156 6.72 10.42 11.88
C PRO A 156 8.14 9.83 11.91
N GLN A 157 9.14 10.68 11.70
CA GLN A 157 10.54 10.30 11.87
C GLN A 157 10.76 9.88 13.32
N GLY A 158 10.91 8.58 13.55
CA GLY A 158 11.19 8.02 14.89
C GLY A 158 10.14 7.05 15.42
N THR A 159 9.04 6.79 14.70
CA THR A 159 8.12 5.71 15.10
C THR A 159 8.68 4.35 14.69
N ASP A 160 8.58 3.42 15.62
CA ASP A 160 8.96 2.03 15.44
C ASP A 160 7.99 1.33 14.47
N ILE A 161 8.53 0.68 13.43
CA ILE A 161 7.74 -0.11 12.47
C ILE A 161 6.94 -1.18 13.22
N SER A 162 7.51 -1.71 14.32
CA SER A 162 6.85 -2.67 15.20
C SER A 162 5.61 -2.13 15.89
N SER A 163 5.61 -0.87 16.31
CA SER A 163 4.45 -0.21 16.90
C SER A 163 3.33 0.01 15.88
N GLN A 164 3.69 0.36 14.64
CA GLN A 164 2.73 0.53 13.54
C GLN A 164 2.09 -0.80 13.12
N VAL A 165 2.88 -1.88 13.03
CA VAL A 165 2.35 -3.22 12.74
C VAL A 165 1.48 -3.71 13.90
N ALA A 166 1.85 -3.41 15.16
CA ALA A 166 1.07 -3.78 16.34
C ALA A 166 -0.28 -3.06 16.44
N THR A 167 -0.37 -1.80 16.00
CA THR A 167 -1.66 -1.08 15.94
C THR A 167 -2.62 -1.70 14.93
N LEU A 168 -2.09 -2.28 13.85
CA LEU A 168 -2.88 -3.02 12.86
C LEU A 168 -3.33 -4.40 13.36
N TRP A 169 -2.72 -4.92 14.43
CA TRP A 169 -3.04 -6.23 14.99
C TRP A 169 -3.33 -6.13 16.51
N PRO A 170 -4.56 -5.78 16.92
CA PRO A 170 -4.91 -5.49 18.32
C PRO A 170 -4.53 -6.59 19.34
N GLY A 171 -4.36 -7.84 18.87
CA GLY A 171 -3.89 -8.97 19.68
C GLY A 171 -2.41 -8.92 20.11
N SER A 172 -1.59 -7.99 19.62
CA SER A 172 -0.15 -7.92 19.93
C SER A 172 0.23 -6.95 21.05
N ALA A 173 -0.73 -6.27 21.69
CA ALA A 173 -0.50 -5.23 22.70
C ALA A 173 0.17 -5.71 24.01
N LYS A 174 0.55 -7.00 24.13
CA LYS A 174 0.96 -7.60 25.41
C LYS A 174 2.47 -7.72 25.66
N SER A 175 3.34 -7.06 24.89
CA SER A 175 4.81 -7.21 25.08
C SER A 175 5.63 -5.92 25.07
N SER A 176 5.01 -4.75 25.25
CA SER A 176 5.73 -3.47 25.31
C SER A 176 5.85 -2.90 26.74
N SER A 177 5.40 -3.63 27.77
CA SER A 177 5.28 -3.14 29.14
C SER A 177 6.17 -3.85 30.18
N LEU A 178 7.37 -4.30 29.80
CA LEU A 178 8.41 -4.62 30.80
C LEU A 178 9.75 -4.02 30.38
N HIS A 179 9.97 -2.77 30.79
CA HIS A 179 11.14 -2.38 31.58
C HIS A 179 11.01 -0.90 32.02
N PRO A 180 10.57 -0.63 33.26
CA PRO A 180 11.05 0.49 34.02
C PRO A 180 12.00 -0.03 35.11
N GLY A 181 13.28 0.36 35.01
CA GLY A 181 14.23 0.45 36.13
C GLY A 181 14.56 -0.80 36.95
N SER A 182 15.80 -1.29 36.79
CA SER A 182 16.71 -1.62 37.91
C SER A 182 18.09 -1.89 37.34
#